data_AF-A0A920PBE3-F1
#
_entry.id   AF-A0A920PBE3-F1
#
_cell.length_a   1.000
_cell.length_b   1.000
_cell.length_c   1.000
_cell.angle_alpha   90.00
_cell.angle_beta   90.00
_cell.angle_gamma   90.00
#
_symmetry.space_group_name_H-M   'P 1'
#
loop_
_entity.id
_entity.type
_entity.pdbx_description
1 polymer ?
#
loop_
_entity_poly.entity_id
_entity_poly.type
_entity_poly.pdbx_seq_one_letter_code
_entity_poly.pdbx_strand_id
1 'polypeptide(L)'
;MSWAVIHDLKTDEIYTLRADAVVLATGGPGQVYGRSTNSVSILEQRNYRLFQGLNTPMENLFKFIPPLFPVKKIKLMSESARGEGGRIWVPLKANDSRDPKKIPSPKDAIFLKKSIPYLKTLFPRDVASREIYDIVYNQKMGISGNQWFILI
;
A
#
# COMPACT_ATOMS: atom_id res chain seq x y z
N MET A 1 12.42 36.26 -4.67
CA MET A 1 10.99 36.48 -4.42
C MET A 1 10.24 35.31 -5.02
N SER A 2 9.48 34.59 -4.19
CA SER A 2 8.78 33.36 -4.58
C SER A 2 7.28 33.64 -4.75
N TRP A 3 6.58 32.82 -5.52
CA TRP A 3 5.14 32.99 -5.72
C TRP A 3 4.46 31.67 -6.05
N ALA A 4 3.15 31.59 -5.80
CA ALA A 4 2.30 30.48 -6.16
C ALA A 4 1.02 30.99 -6.83
N VAL A 5 0.64 30.39 -7.96
CA VAL A 5 -0.67 30.60 -8.60
C VAL A 5 -1.64 29.57 -8.06
N ILE A 6 -2.79 30.05 -7.59
CA ILE A 6 -3.83 29.27 -6.93
C ILE A 6 -5.11 29.39 -7.74
N HIS A 7 -5.78 28.25 -7.92
CA HIS A 7 -7.14 28.16 -8.44
C HIS A 7 -8.09 27.84 -7.30
N ASP A 8 -9.02 28.74 -7.01
CA ASP A 8 -10.08 28.52 -6.04
C ASP A 8 -11.17 27.65 -6.66
N LEU A 9 -11.31 26.42 -6.18
CA LEU A 9 -12.30 25.47 -6.72
C LEU A 9 -13.75 25.82 -6.37
N LYS A 10 -13.99 26.78 -5.46
CA LYS A 10 -15.34 27.22 -5.08
C LYS A 10 -15.80 28.42 -5.91
N THR A 11 -14.91 29.38 -6.15
CA THR A 11 -15.23 30.61 -6.90
C THR A 11 -14.80 30.56 -8.37
N ASP A 12 -13.99 29.57 -8.74
CA ASP A 12 -13.32 29.42 -10.04
C ASP A 12 -12.30 30.54 -10.36
N GLU A 13 -11.95 31.35 -9.37
CA GLU A 13 -10.99 32.44 -9.54
C GLU A 13 -9.55 31.93 -9.51
N ILE A 14 -8.69 32.57 -10.31
CA ILE A 14 -7.25 32.32 -10.33
C ILE A 14 -6.54 33.55 -9.80
N TYR A 15 -5.71 33.39 -8.77
CA TYR A 15 -4.95 34.47 -8.18
C TYR A 15 -3.52 34.05 -7.81
N THR A 16 -2.66 35.02 -7.54
CA THR A 16 -1.24 34.79 -7.22
C THR A 16 -0.94 35.27 -5.80
N LEU A 17 -0.30 34.42 -5.00
CA LEU A 17 0.28 34.79 -3.72
C LEU A 17 1.79 34.94 -3.85
N ARG A 18 2.32 36.08 -3.40
CA ARG A 18 3.76 36.36 -3.33
C ARG A 18 4.24 36.21 -1.90
N ALA A 19 5.40 35.59 -1.73
CA ALA A 19 6.04 35.40 -0.44
C ALA A 19 7.56 35.30 -0.59
N ASP A 20 8.30 35.41 0.51
CA ASP A 20 9.74 35.21 0.49
C ASP A 20 10.09 33.74 0.21
N ALA A 21 9.28 32.80 0.73
CA ALA A 21 9.41 31.37 0.51
C ALA A 21 8.04 30.70 0.26
N VAL A 22 8.04 29.61 -0.50
CA VAL A 22 6.86 28.76 -0.76
C VAL A 22 7.20 27.32 -0.36
N VAL A 23 6.34 26.71 0.47
CA VAL A 23 6.49 25.32 0.91
C VAL A 23 5.38 24.47 0.29
N LEU A 24 5.76 23.40 -0.40
CA LEU A 24 4.83 22.46 -1.04
C LEU A 24 4.79 21.15 -0.24
N ALA A 25 3.63 20.84 0.34
CA ALA A 25 3.37 19.64 1.12
C ALA A 25 2.17 18.86 0.54
N THR A 26 2.19 18.60 -0.77
CA THR A 26 1.05 18.10 -1.57
C THR A 26 0.81 16.59 -1.48
N GLY A 27 1.63 15.86 -0.72
CA GLY A 27 1.57 14.40 -0.62
C GLY A 27 2.36 13.68 -1.72
N GLY A 28 2.20 12.35 -1.82
CA GLY A 28 2.95 11.51 -2.78
C GLY A 28 2.11 11.03 -3.97
N PRO A 29 2.72 10.66 -5.12
CA PRO A 29 2.03 10.31 -6.37
C PRO A 29 1.48 8.87 -6.36
N GLY A 30 0.79 8.45 -5.30
CA GLY A 30 0.36 7.06 -5.17
C GLY A 30 -0.82 6.65 -6.06
N GLN A 31 -1.49 7.59 -6.74
CA GLN A 31 -2.58 7.27 -7.70
C GLN A 31 -2.06 6.71 -9.03
N VAL A 32 -0.74 6.81 -9.29
CA VAL A 32 -0.12 6.31 -10.53
C VAL A 32 -0.24 4.78 -10.57
N TYR A 33 -0.37 4.18 -9.39
CA TYR A 33 -0.66 2.77 -9.21
C TYR A 33 -2.16 2.52 -9.24
N GLY A 34 -2.59 1.57 -10.08
CA GLY A 34 -3.99 1.12 -10.10
C GLY A 34 -4.49 0.55 -8.76
N ARG A 35 -3.58 0.24 -7.82
CA ARG A 35 -3.89 -0.22 -6.46
C ARG A 35 -3.09 0.59 -5.44
N SER A 36 -3.78 1.47 -4.71
CA SER A 36 -3.16 2.37 -3.73
C SER A 36 -4.01 2.54 -2.47
N THR A 37 -3.35 2.70 -1.32
CA THR A 37 -3.99 3.12 -0.07
C THR A 37 -4.24 4.62 0.00
N ASN A 38 -3.70 5.39 -0.95
CA ASN A 38 -3.84 6.83 -0.97
C ASN A 38 -5.30 7.26 -1.13
N SER A 39 -5.62 8.42 -0.57
CA SER A 39 -6.90 9.06 -0.86
C SER A 39 -6.99 9.44 -2.33
N VAL A 40 -8.21 9.39 -2.86
CA VAL A 40 -8.54 9.92 -4.20
C VAL A 40 -8.32 11.44 -4.29
N SER A 41 -8.25 12.13 -3.14
CA SER A 41 -7.96 13.55 -3.06
C SER A 41 -6.48 13.90 -3.29
N ILE A 42 -5.59 12.90 -3.29
CA ILE A 42 -4.18 13.11 -3.61
C ILE A 42 -4.06 13.13 -5.14
N LEU A 43 -4.21 14.32 -5.70
CA LEU A 43 -4.17 14.56 -7.14
C LEU A 43 -2.72 14.63 -7.62
N GLU A 44 -2.36 13.76 -8.56
CA GLU A 44 -1.02 13.73 -9.19
C GLU A 44 -0.65 15.03 -9.87
N GLN A 45 -1.64 15.76 -10.41
CA GLN A 45 -1.43 17.05 -11.07
C GLN A 45 -0.71 18.06 -10.15
N ARG A 46 -0.92 17.96 -8.83
CA ARG A 46 -0.25 18.81 -7.83
C ARG A 46 1.24 18.46 -7.68
N ASN A 47 1.58 17.18 -7.81
CA ASN A 47 2.96 16.71 -7.76
C ASN A 47 3.69 16.94 -9.10
N TYR A 48 2.98 16.85 -10.24
CA TYR A 48 3.55 17.10 -11.57
C TYR A 48 4.18 18.49 -11.71
N ARG A 49 3.56 19.52 -11.11
CA ARG A 49 4.12 20.89 -11.08
C ARG A 49 5.44 20.98 -10.30
N LEU A 50 5.61 20.15 -9.27
CA LEU A 50 6.84 20.03 -8.51
C LEU A 50 7.93 19.30 -9.32
N PHE A 51 7.54 18.24 -10.02
CA PHE A 51 8.46 17.39 -10.81
C PHE A 51 9.00 18.05 -12.08
N GLN A 52 8.26 18.98 -12.71
CA GLN A 52 8.75 19.68 -13.90
C GLN A 52 9.89 20.68 -13.61
N GLY A 53 10.02 21.16 -12.38
CA GLY A 53 11.02 22.18 -12.01
C GLY A 53 12.18 21.65 -11.16
N LEU A 54 12.10 20.42 -10.67
CA LEU A 54 13.06 19.84 -9.74
C LEU A 54 13.49 18.46 -10.25
N ASN A 55 14.80 18.24 -10.31
CA ASN A 55 15.39 16.95 -10.61
C ASN A 55 15.17 16.05 -9.37
N THR A 56 14.02 15.41 -9.25
CA THR A 56 13.62 14.69 -8.03
C THR A 56 14.15 13.25 -8.05
N PRO A 57 15.01 12.84 -7.09
CA PRO A 57 15.61 11.50 -7.08
C PRO A 57 14.70 10.39 -6.50
N MET A 58 13.38 10.59 -6.41
CA MET A 58 12.48 9.74 -5.59
C MET A 58 11.54 8.80 -6.38
N GLU A 59 11.83 8.56 -7.65
CA GLU A 59 10.91 7.87 -8.55
C GLU A 59 10.77 6.36 -8.30
N ASN A 60 11.55 5.75 -7.40
CA ASN A 60 11.64 4.29 -7.25
C ASN A 60 11.48 3.74 -5.81
N LEU A 61 11.00 4.55 -4.86
CA LEU A 61 10.82 4.10 -3.46
C LEU A 61 9.33 3.97 -3.09
N PHE A 62 8.72 2.86 -3.49
CA PHE A 62 7.32 2.55 -3.18
C PHE A 62 7.21 1.52 -2.06
N LYS A 63 6.33 1.79 -1.11
CA LYS A 63 6.04 0.88 0.01
C LYS A 63 4.76 0.13 -0.31
N PHE A 64 4.86 -1.18 -0.49
CA PHE A 64 3.71 -2.05 -0.66
C PHE A 64 3.16 -2.43 0.71
N ILE A 65 1.84 -2.35 0.84
CA ILE A 65 1.13 -2.82 2.04
C ILE A 65 0.08 -3.83 1.58
N PRO A 66 0.03 -5.02 2.19
CA PRO A 66 -0.85 -6.08 1.73
C PRO A 66 -2.36 -5.68 1.88
N PRO A 67 -3.21 -5.82 0.84
CA PRO A 67 -4.60 -5.31 0.84
C PRO A 67 -5.62 -6.15 1.66
N LEU A 68 -6.67 -5.49 2.17
CA LEU A 68 -7.86 -6.10 2.78
C LEU A 68 -8.89 -6.53 1.72
N PHE A 69 -9.46 -7.74 1.88
CA PHE A 69 -10.69 -8.17 1.20
C PHE A 69 -11.91 -8.06 2.13
N PRO A 70 -13.16 -7.78 1.64
CA PRO A 70 -13.57 -7.31 0.31
C PRO A 70 -13.96 -5.84 0.35
N VAL A 71 -13.18 -4.93 -0.24
CA VAL A 71 -13.66 -3.56 -0.48
C VAL A 71 -13.10 -3.00 -1.77
N LYS A 72 -13.95 -2.32 -2.56
CA LYS A 72 -13.60 -1.62 -3.81
C LYS A 72 -12.43 -0.64 -3.68
N LYS A 73 -12.13 -0.21 -2.45
CA LYS A 73 -11.01 0.65 -2.09
C LYS A 73 -10.08 -0.12 -1.17
N ILE A 74 -8.79 -0.15 -1.50
CA ILE A 74 -7.76 -0.77 -0.67
C ILE A 74 -7.59 0.10 0.58
N LYS A 75 -8.09 -0.41 1.71
CA LYS A 75 -7.90 0.23 3.01
C LYS A 75 -6.60 -0.29 3.62
N LEU A 76 -5.86 0.62 4.25
CA LEU A 76 -4.69 0.29 5.03
C LEU A 76 -5.11 -0.50 6.27
N MET A 77 -4.36 -1.56 6.59
CA MET A 77 -4.37 -2.19 7.91
C MET A 77 -3.11 -1.76 8.67
N SER A 78 -3.25 -1.46 9.96
CA SER A 78 -2.11 -1.04 10.77
C SER A 78 -1.05 -2.13 10.80
N GLU A 79 0.21 -1.73 10.66
CA GLU A 79 1.36 -2.62 10.82
C GLU A 79 1.40 -3.23 12.24
N SER A 80 0.86 -2.52 13.23
CA SER A 80 0.68 -3.03 14.60
C SER A 80 -0.10 -4.34 14.63
N ALA A 81 -0.99 -4.60 13.67
CA ALA A 81 -1.70 -5.88 13.61
C ALA A 81 -0.73 -7.08 13.48
N ARG A 82 0.39 -6.95 12.76
CA ARG A 82 1.46 -7.98 12.76
C ARG A 82 2.31 -7.95 14.04
N GLY A 83 2.50 -6.76 14.62
CA GLY A 83 3.26 -6.56 15.86
C GLY A 83 2.59 -7.17 17.09
N GLU A 84 1.26 -7.11 17.16
CA GLU A 84 0.43 -7.66 18.24
C GLU A 84 0.15 -9.16 18.08
N GLY A 85 0.82 -9.83 17.14
CA GLY A 85 0.74 -11.28 16.95
C GLY A 85 -0.18 -11.73 15.81
N GLY A 86 -0.71 -10.81 15.02
CA GLY A 86 -1.45 -11.13 13.80
C GLY A 86 -0.55 -11.82 12.78
N ARG A 87 -1.13 -12.80 12.08
CA ARG A 87 -0.43 -13.72 11.18
C ARG A 87 -1.04 -13.65 9.79
N ILE A 88 -0.17 -13.67 8.78
CA ILE A 88 -0.60 -13.80 7.40
C ILE A 88 -0.99 -15.26 7.15
N TRP A 89 -2.17 -15.45 6.56
CA TRP A 89 -2.71 -16.74 6.19
C TRP A 89 -3.00 -16.78 4.69
N VAL A 90 -2.61 -17.89 4.07
CA VAL A 90 -2.95 -18.30 2.71
C VAL A 90 -3.20 -19.81 2.71
N PRO A 91 -4.02 -20.33 1.78
CA PRO A 91 -4.30 -21.76 1.72
C PRO A 91 -3.07 -22.59 1.32
N LEU A 92 -2.94 -23.78 1.93
CA LEU A 92 -1.92 -24.77 1.58
C LEU A 92 -2.15 -25.44 0.22
N LYS A 93 -3.37 -25.35 -0.31
CA LYS A 93 -3.76 -25.89 -1.62
C LYS A 93 -4.33 -24.75 -2.46
N ALA A 94 -3.90 -24.64 -3.70
CA ALA A 94 -4.48 -23.69 -4.65
C ALA A 94 -5.99 -23.95 -4.81
N ASN A 95 -6.77 -22.89 -4.99
CA ASN A 95 -8.23 -22.93 -5.11
C ASN A 95 -8.97 -23.55 -3.91
N ASP A 96 -8.43 -23.40 -2.70
CA ASP A 96 -9.17 -23.75 -1.49
C ASP A 96 -10.47 -22.91 -1.39
N SER A 97 -11.59 -23.63 -1.28
CA SER A 97 -12.95 -23.08 -1.23
C SER A 97 -13.50 -22.95 0.20
N ARG A 98 -12.71 -23.32 1.22
CA ARG A 98 -13.11 -23.16 2.62
C ARG A 98 -13.38 -21.69 2.94
N ASP A 99 -14.41 -21.46 3.76
CA ASP A 99 -14.74 -20.11 4.25
C ASP A 99 -13.54 -19.56 5.04
N PRO A 100 -12.93 -18.44 4.59
CA PRO A 100 -11.75 -17.91 5.24
C PRO A 100 -11.96 -17.49 6.70
N LYS A 101 -13.21 -17.24 7.12
CA LYS A 101 -13.56 -16.93 8.52
C LYS A 101 -13.63 -18.16 9.42
N LYS A 102 -13.71 -19.37 8.85
CA LYS A 102 -13.90 -20.63 9.58
C LYS A 102 -12.63 -21.46 9.68
N ILE A 103 -11.47 -20.89 9.32
CA ILE A 103 -10.22 -21.64 9.21
C ILE A 103 -9.63 -21.84 10.61
N PRO A 104 -9.49 -23.10 11.08
CA PRO A 104 -9.03 -23.37 12.41
C PRO A 104 -7.51 -23.32 12.47
N SER A 105 -7.00 -22.47 13.36
CA SER A 105 -5.68 -22.56 13.97
C SER A 105 -4.44 -22.23 13.09
N PRO A 106 -3.42 -21.53 13.65
CA PRO A 106 -2.17 -21.15 12.98
C PRO A 106 -1.32 -22.28 12.39
N LYS A 107 -1.75 -23.55 12.50
CA LYS A 107 -1.06 -24.72 11.94
C LYS A 107 -1.17 -24.82 10.41
N ASP A 108 -2.24 -24.25 9.85
CA ASP A 108 -2.50 -24.22 8.40
C ASP A 108 -2.10 -22.89 7.74
N ALA A 109 -1.51 -21.95 8.50
CA ALA A 109 -0.99 -20.71 7.96
C ALA A 109 0.38 -20.96 7.31
N ILE A 110 0.55 -20.60 6.04
CA ILE A 110 1.89 -20.46 5.48
C ILE A 110 2.54 -19.28 6.21
N PHE A 111 3.39 -19.62 7.18
CA PHE A 111 4.39 -18.71 7.69
C PHE A 111 5.24 -18.25 6.51
N LEU A 112 5.44 -16.93 6.39
CA LEU A 112 6.55 -16.34 5.64
C LEU A 112 7.79 -17.22 5.86
N LYS A 113 8.21 -17.94 4.82
CA LYS A 113 8.96 -19.18 4.97
C LYS A 113 10.42 -18.86 5.26
N LYS A 114 10.94 -19.47 6.32
CA LYS A 114 12.34 -19.90 6.54
C LYS A 114 13.49 -18.87 6.71
N SER A 115 13.37 -17.61 6.34
CA SER A 115 14.61 -16.82 6.21
C SER A 115 15.22 -16.33 7.53
N ILE A 116 14.45 -16.10 8.60
CA ILE A 116 15.01 -15.64 9.89
C ILE A 116 14.20 -16.21 11.08
N PRO A 117 14.65 -17.30 11.73
CA PRO A 117 13.95 -17.94 12.85
C PRO A 117 13.68 -17.03 14.06
N TYR A 118 14.43 -15.95 14.22
CA TYR A 118 14.31 -15.02 15.35
C TYR A 118 13.21 -13.95 15.14
N LEU A 119 12.91 -13.60 13.89
CA LEU A 119 11.86 -12.62 13.54
C LEU A 119 10.56 -13.37 13.28
N LYS A 120 9.70 -13.48 14.30
CA LYS A 120 8.40 -14.19 14.23
C LYS A 120 7.52 -13.69 13.06
N THR A 121 6.75 -12.62 13.28
CA THR A 121 5.83 -12.00 12.29
C THR A 121 6.30 -10.61 11.85
N LEU A 122 7.37 -10.11 12.50
CA LEU A 122 7.91 -8.76 12.38
C LEU A 122 9.02 -8.67 11.32
N PHE A 123 8.82 -9.29 10.16
CA PHE A 123 9.73 -9.10 9.04
C PHE A 123 9.71 -7.64 8.55
N PRO A 124 10.83 -7.14 8.02
CA PRO A 124 10.86 -5.93 7.22
C PRO A 124 9.76 -5.96 6.14
N ARG A 125 9.07 -4.84 5.95
CA ARG A 125 7.87 -4.77 5.10
C ARG A 125 8.12 -5.17 3.65
N ASP A 126 9.29 -4.86 3.13
CA ASP A 126 9.74 -5.20 1.78
C ASP A 126 9.91 -6.71 1.62
N VAL A 127 10.54 -7.38 2.59
CA VAL A 127 10.69 -8.84 2.62
C VAL A 127 9.33 -9.51 2.70
N ALA A 128 8.49 -9.08 3.64
CA ALA A 128 7.15 -9.61 3.79
C ALA A 128 6.32 -9.43 2.51
N SER A 129 6.41 -8.26 1.87
CA SER A 129 5.66 -7.97 0.64
C SER A 129 6.13 -8.81 -0.55
N ARG A 130 7.44 -9.06 -0.69
CA ARG A 130 8.00 -9.93 -1.74
C ARG A 130 7.57 -11.39 -1.58
N GLU A 131 7.63 -11.90 -0.35
CA GLU A 131 7.19 -13.28 -0.08
C GLU A 131 5.67 -13.46 -0.28
N ILE A 132 4.85 -12.50 0.15
CA ILE A 132 3.41 -12.52 -0.12
C ILE A 132 3.15 -12.52 -1.63
N TYR A 133 3.85 -11.65 -2.37
CA TYR A 133 3.71 -11.59 -3.82
C TYR A 133 4.07 -12.93 -4.48
N ASP A 134 5.18 -13.54 -4.08
CA ASP A 134 5.59 -14.84 -4.63
C ASP A 134 4.54 -15.93 -4.36
N ILE A 135 4.07 -16.06 -3.12
CA ILE A 135 3.10 -17.09 -2.73
C ILE A 135 1.73 -16.88 -3.40
N VAL A 136 1.22 -15.64 -3.38
CA VAL A 136 -0.13 -15.34 -3.85
C VAL A 136 -0.19 -15.22 -5.38
N TYR A 137 0.80 -14.58 -6.00
CA TYR A 137 0.80 -14.28 -7.42
C TYR A 137 1.54 -15.35 -8.23
N ASN A 138 2.80 -15.64 -7.91
CA ASN A 138 3.62 -16.57 -8.70
C ASN A 138 3.19 -18.02 -8.46
N GLN A 139 3.00 -18.42 -7.20
CA GLN A 139 2.63 -19.78 -6.81
C GLN A 139 1.11 -20.02 -6.85
N LYS A 140 0.31 -18.98 -7.13
CA LYS A 140 -1.17 -19.03 -7.25
C LYS A 140 -1.86 -19.64 -6.02
N MET A 141 -1.29 -19.44 -4.83
CA MET A 141 -1.86 -19.93 -3.56
C MET A 141 -2.81 -18.91 -2.92
N GLY A 142 -3.38 -18.00 -3.70
CA GLY A 142 -4.31 -17.02 -3.17
C GLY A 142 -5.70 -17.60 -2.90
N ILE A 143 -6.45 -16.91 -2.04
CA ILE A 143 -7.72 -17.41 -1.49
C ILE A 143 -8.78 -17.53 -2.58
N SER A 144 -9.39 -18.72 -2.70
CA SER A 144 -10.42 -19.02 -3.69
C SER A 144 -10.01 -18.68 -5.13
N GLY A 145 -8.72 -18.85 -5.45
CA GLY A 145 -8.16 -18.56 -6.77
C GLY A 145 -7.91 -17.07 -7.05
N ASN A 146 -8.16 -16.19 -6.07
CA ASN A 146 -7.90 -14.75 -6.19
C ASN A 146 -6.53 -14.38 -5.64
N GLN A 147 -6.00 -13.22 -6.05
CA GLN A 147 -4.70 -12.73 -5.61
C GLN A 147 -4.72 -12.05 -4.22
N TRP A 148 -5.31 -12.70 -3.21
CA TRP A 148 -5.43 -12.16 -1.85
C TRP A 148 -5.02 -13.17 -0.77
N PHE A 149 -4.66 -12.65 0.39
CA PHE A 149 -4.34 -13.36 1.64
C PHE A 149 -5.17 -12.72 2.76
N ILE A 150 -5.16 -13.31 3.97
CA ILE A 150 -5.83 -12.74 5.14
C ILE A 150 -4.81 -12.50 6.25
N LEU A 151 -5.01 -11.44 7.03
CA LEU A 151 -4.36 -11.27 8.32
C LEU A 151 -5.33 -11.72 9.41
N ILE A 152 -4.95 -12.74 10.19
CA ILE A 152 -5.70 -13.28 11.33
C ILE A 152 -5.02 -12.98 12.66
#